data_AF-A0A355T7D7-F1
#
_entry.id   AF-A0A355T7D7-F1
#
_cell.length_a   1.000
_cell.length_b   1.000
_cell.length_c   1.000
_cell.angle_alpha   90.00
_cell.angle_beta   90.00
_cell.angle_gamma   90.00
#
_symmetry.space_group_name_H-M   'P 1'
#
loop_
_entity.id
_entity.type
_entity.pdbx_description
1 polymer ?
#
loop_
_entity_poly.entity_id
_entity_poly.type
_entity_poly.pdbx_seq_one_letter_code
_entity_poly.pdbx_strand_id
1 'polypeptide(L)'
;MPLWIPITIAAAFLQNLRSALQRQLAQDLTATSATYVRFLFGLPVALLYLWVLLATSDVRLPAPSAEFYVYAALGGVAQIVGTVLLVALFAHRNFVVGTTYSKTETVQTALFGIFVFGESITLGAGIGIAISLVGVIAISMARTEASPSALITSFTERAALMGLG
;
A
#
# COMPACT_ATOMS: atom_id res chain seq x y z
N MET A 1 -21.98 -0.68 -16.05
CA MET A 1 -20.84 -1.37 -15.42
C MET A 1 -20.83 -1.01 -13.95
N PRO A 2 -20.51 -1.94 -13.03
CA PRO A 2 -20.49 -1.60 -11.61
C PRO A 2 -19.41 -0.56 -11.34
N LEU A 3 -19.77 0.51 -10.61
CA LEU A 3 -18.98 1.73 -10.44
C LEU A 3 -17.59 1.48 -9.83
N TRP A 4 -17.43 0.39 -9.08
CA TRP A 4 -16.15 0.02 -8.48
C TRP A 4 -15.06 -0.25 -9.53
N ILE A 5 -15.38 -0.75 -10.73
CA ILE A 5 -14.37 -1.08 -11.75
C ILE A 5 -13.61 0.17 -12.21
N PRO A 6 -14.26 1.23 -12.75
CA PRO A 6 -13.56 2.43 -13.17
C PRO A 6 -12.89 3.16 -12.01
N ILE A 7 -13.47 3.11 -10.80
CA ILE A 7 -12.85 3.67 -9.59
C ILE A 7 -11.54 2.95 -9.28
N THR A 8 -11.51 1.61 -9.30
CA THR A 8 -10.29 0.84 -9.04
C THR A 8 -9.20 1.09 -10.08
N ILE A 9 -9.56 1.23 -11.36
CA ILE A 9 -8.61 1.58 -12.43
C ILE A 9 -8.02 2.98 -12.18
N ALA A 10 -8.86 3.97 -11.88
CA ALA A 10 -8.41 5.32 -11.57
C ALA A 10 -7.54 5.34 -10.30
N ALA A 11 -7.92 4.59 -9.26
CA ALA A 11 -7.17 4.46 -8.02
C ALA A 11 -5.78 3.85 -8.28
N ALA A 12 -5.69 2.79 -9.09
CA ALA A 12 -4.41 2.18 -9.46
C ALA A 12 -3.50 3.15 -10.24
N PHE A 13 -4.06 3.93 -11.16
CA PHE A 13 -3.32 4.97 -11.87
C PHE A 13 -2.78 6.05 -10.91
N LEU A 14 -3.65 6.62 -10.07
CA LEU A 14 -3.28 7.64 -9.09
C LEU A 14 -2.26 7.11 -8.06
N GLN A 15 -2.37 5.85 -7.67
CA GLN A 15 -1.42 5.19 -6.78
C GLN A 15 -0.02 5.13 -7.41
N ASN A 16 0.08 4.78 -8.69
CA ASN A 16 1.36 4.76 -9.42
C ASN A 16 1.93 6.18 -9.60
N LEU A 17 1.08 7.14 -9.99
CA LEU A 17 1.49 8.55 -10.13
C LEU A 17 2.04 9.10 -8.80
N ARG A 18 1.34 8.83 -7.69
CA ARG A 18 1.79 9.21 -6.36
C ARG A 18 3.16 8.62 -6.04
N SER A 19 3.35 7.32 -6.25
CA SER A 19 4.64 6.67 -5.96
C SER A 19 5.79 7.25 -6.80
N ALA A 20 5.53 7.61 -8.06
CA ALA A 20 6.51 8.28 -8.92
C ALA A 20 6.87 9.68 -8.41
N LEU A 21 5.87 10.51 -8.09
CA LEU A 21 6.09 11.85 -7.53
C LEU A 21 6.78 11.80 -6.17
N GLN A 22 6.39 10.86 -5.30
CA GLN A 22 6.97 10.66 -3.98
C GLN A 22 8.44 10.25 -4.07
N ARG A 23 8.80 9.41 -5.06
CA ARG A 23 10.20 9.06 -5.34
C ARG A 23 11.02 10.28 -5.77
N GLN A 24 10.43 11.18 -6.57
CA GLN A 24 11.09 12.43 -6.98
C GLN A 24 11.32 13.36 -5.79
N LEU A 25 10.29 13.59 -4.97
CA LEU A 25 10.38 14.38 -3.73
C LEU A 25 11.39 13.81 -2.73
N ALA A 26 11.53 12.48 -2.65
CA ALA A 26 12.49 11.82 -1.78
C ALA A 26 13.97 12.01 -2.19
N GLN A 27 14.25 12.63 -3.35
CA GLN A 27 15.62 13.06 -3.70
C GLN A 27 16.03 14.34 -2.97
N ASP A 28 15.06 15.23 -2.69
CA ASP A 28 15.30 16.57 -2.14
C ASP A 28 14.89 16.69 -0.66
N LEU A 29 14.08 15.75 -0.16
CA LEU A 29 13.53 15.75 1.20
C LEU A 29 13.81 14.43 1.93
N THR A 30 13.92 14.50 3.26
CA THR A 30 13.99 13.30 4.10
C THR A 30 12.69 12.48 3.99
N ALA A 31 12.77 11.16 4.24
CA ALA A 31 11.61 10.27 4.21
C ALA A 31 10.45 10.75 5.11
N THR A 32 10.78 11.29 6.28
CA THR A 32 9.80 11.86 7.22
C THR A 32 9.15 13.13 6.68
N SER A 33 9.94 14.04 6.10
CA SER A 33 9.42 15.28 5.49
C SER A 33 8.53 14.99 4.28
N ALA A 34 8.93 14.07 3.40
CA ALA A 34 8.12 13.64 2.26
C ALA A 34 6.79 13.01 2.71
N THR A 35 6.82 12.20 3.78
CA THR A 35 5.62 11.60 4.38
C THR A 35 4.72 12.65 5.02
N TYR A 36 5.28 13.64 5.73
CA TYR A 36 4.53 14.72 6.36
C TYR A 36 3.79 15.57 5.32
N VAL A 37 4.47 15.99 4.26
CA VAL A 37 3.88 16.76 3.15
C VAL A 37 2.68 16.02 2.55
N ARG A 38 2.80 14.70 2.35
CA ARG A 38 1.70 13.86 1.85
C ARG A 38 0.43 13.97 2.72
N PHE A 39 0.58 13.83 4.03
CA PHE A 39 -0.57 13.88 4.95
C PHE A 39 -1.12 15.31 5.10
N LEU A 40 -0.24 16.31 5.13
CA LEU A 40 -0.64 17.72 5.23
C LEU A 40 -1.50 18.16 4.04
N PHE A 41 -1.09 17.82 2.82
CA PHE A 41 -1.87 18.14 1.61
C PHE A 41 -3.03 17.15 1.36
N GLY A 42 -2.96 15.94 1.90
CA GLY A 42 -4.04 14.96 1.83
C GLY A 42 -5.24 15.34 2.69
N LEU A 43 -5.01 15.97 3.86
CA LEU A 43 -6.08 16.31 4.81
C LEU A 43 -7.14 17.26 4.23
N PRO A 44 -6.80 18.39 3.57
CA PRO A 44 -7.79 19.25 2.93
C PRO A 44 -8.65 18.53 1.90
N VAL A 45 -8.04 17.63 1.10
CA VAL A 45 -8.76 16.84 0.09
C VAL A 45 -9.71 15.85 0.74
N ALA A 46 -9.29 15.18 1.83
CA ALA A 46 -10.14 14.26 2.58
C ALA A 46 -11.33 14.98 3.24
N LEU A 47 -11.10 16.17 3.82
CA LEU A 47 -12.15 17.01 4.39
C LEU A 47 -13.13 17.50 3.33
N LEU A 48 -12.63 17.91 2.15
CA LEU A 48 -13.48 18.30 1.03
C LEU A 48 -14.33 17.13 0.54
N TYR A 49 -13.74 15.93 0.42
CA TYR A 49 -14.47 14.72 0.02
C TYR A 49 -15.56 14.36 1.04
N LEU A 50 -15.24 14.39 2.34
CA LEU A 50 -16.23 14.19 3.40
C LEU A 50 -17.36 15.21 3.32
N TRP A 51 -17.03 16.49 3.10
CA TRP A 51 -18.03 17.55 2.95
C TRP A 51 -18.95 17.29 1.74
N VAL A 52 -18.39 16.92 0.58
CA VAL A 52 -19.19 16.58 -0.62
C VAL A 52 -20.11 15.40 -0.34
N LEU A 53 -19.63 14.36 0.37
CA LEU A 53 -20.46 13.22 0.74
C LEU A 53 -21.61 13.64 1.65
N LEU A 54 -21.35 14.42 2.69
CA LEU A 54 -22.40 14.90 3.62
C LEU A 54 -23.39 15.85 2.94
N ALA A 55 -22.95 16.61 1.93
CA ALA A 55 -23.81 17.54 1.20
C ALA A 55 -24.66 16.86 0.12
N THR A 56 -24.22 15.73 -0.43
CA THR A 56 -24.91 15.03 -1.53
C THR A 56 -25.61 13.74 -1.11
N SER A 57 -25.34 13.24 0.11
CA SER A 57 -25.94 12.01 0.63
C SER A 57 -26.88 12.32 1.80
N ASP A 58 -28.00 11.60 1.93
CA ASP A 58 -28.86 11.65 3.11
C ASP A 58 -28.27 10.94 4.35
N VAL A 59 -26.96 10.65 4.33
CA VAL A 59 -26.26 9.91 5.38
C VAL A 59 -25.88 10.87 6.51
N ARG A 60 -26.36 10.58 7.72
CA ARG A 60 -25.95 11.30 8.92
C ARG A 60 -24.58 10.81 9.37
N LEU A 61 -23.74 11.75 9.81
CA LEU A 61 -22.45 11.39 10.40
C LEU A 61 -22.70 10.50 11.64
N PRO A 62 -22.22 9.25 11.66
CA PRO A 62 -22.37 8.41 12.84
C PRO A 62 -21.57 9.01 14.00
N ALA A 63 -22.12 8.92 15.22
CA ALA A 63 -21.40 9.35 16.42
C ALA A 63 -20.19 8.44 16.62
N PRO A 64 -18.95 8.94 16.53
CA PRO A 64 -17.77 8.11 16.68
C PRO A 64 -17.68 7.59 18.12
N SER A 65 -17.55 6.27 18.28
CA SER A 65 -17.32 5.65 19.58
C SER A 65 -15.87 5.84 20.03
N ALA A 66 -15.57 5.59 21.31
CA ALA A 66 -14.18 5.57 21.79
C ALA A 66 -13.32 4.55 21.02
N GLU A 67 -13.89 3.38 20.71
CA GLU A 67 -13.23 2.33 19.92
C GLU A 67 -12.85 2.81 18.52
N PHE A 68 -13.71 3.59 17.86
CA PHE A 68 -13.41 4.19 16.56
C PHE A 68 -12.12 5.01 16.61
N TYR A 69 -11.94 5.86 17.62
CA TYR A 69 -10.74 6.67 17.76
C TYR A 69 -9.49 5.83 18.03
N VAL A 70 -9.61 4.76 18.82
CA VAL A 70 -8.49 3.84 19.08
C VAL A 70 -8.04 3.16 17.79
N TYR A 71 -8.98 2.56 17.04
CA TYR A 71 -8.64 1.89 15.78
C TYR A 71 -8.15 2.87 14.71
N ALA A 72 -8.75 4.06 14.61
CA ALA A 72 -8.30 5.10 13.69
C ALA A 72 -6.87 5.58 14.01
N ALA A 73 -6.54 5.75 15.30
CA ALA A 73 -5.20 6.13 15.73
C ALA A 73 -4.17 5.02 15.43
N LEU A 74 -4.49 3.77 15.76
CA LEU A 74 -3.62 2.62 15.47
C LEU A 74 -3.38 2.47 13.97
N GLY A 75 -4.44 2.55 13.16
CA GLY A 75 -4.35 2.49 11.70
C GLY A 75 -3.53 3.65 11.13
N GLY A 76 -3.74 4.87 11.64
CA GLY A 76 -2.98 6.06 11.23
C GLY A 76 -1.48 5.94 11.54
N VAL A 77 -1.12 5.49 12.74
CA VAL A 77 0.28 5.28 13.13
C VAL A 77 0.91 4.18 12.27
N ALA A 78 0.24 3.04 12.11
CA ALA A 78 0.73 1.96 11.25
C ALA A 78 0.96 2.44 9.82
N GLN A 79 0.03 3.25 9.28
CA GLN A 79 0.15 3.81 7.94
C GLN A 79 1.35 4.78 7.81
N ILE A 80 1.61 5.62 8.81
CA ILE A 80 2.77 6.52 8.83
C ILE A 80 4.06 5.70 8.83
N VAL A 81 4.15 4.72 9.72
CA VAL A 81 5.33 3.84 9.84
C VAL A 81 5.60 3.11 8.53
N GLY A 82 4.59 2.46 7.95
CA GLY A 82 4.73 1.76 6.67
C GLY A 82 5.13 2.70 5.52
N THR A 83 4.61 3.92 5.50
CA THR A 83 5.01 4.91 4.47
C THR A 83 6.47 5.33 4.63
N VAL A 84 6.95 5.55 5.85
CA VAL A 84 8.35 5.91 6.11
C VAL A 84 9.28 4.77 5.70
N LEU A 85 8.94 3.53 6.03
CA LEU A 85 9.73 2.35 5.66
C LEU A 85 9.79 2.15 4.14
N LEU A 86 8.65 2.36 3.44
CA LEU A 86 8.60 2.33 1.98
C LEU A 86 9.49 3.40 1.33
N VAL A 87 9.49 4.64 1.86
CA VAL A 87 10.36 5.71 1.33
C VAL A 87 11.83 5.46 1.67
N ALA A 88 12.13 4.96 2.88
CA ALA A 88 13.48 4.58 3.27
C ALA A 88 14.05 3.47 2.36
N LEU A 89 13.19 2.54 1.92
CA LEU A 89 13.56 1.52 0.95
C LEU A 89 14.06 2.11 -0.37
N PHE A 90 13.50 3.25 -0.82
CA PHE A 90 13.96 3.93 -2.04
C PHE A 90 15.38 4.47 -1.93
N ALA A 91 15.89 4.70 -0.71
CA ALA A 91 17.27 5.15 -0.48
C ALA A 91 18.30 4.00 -0.48
N HIS A 92 17.85 2.74 -0.40
CA HIS A 92 18.74 1.58 -0.39
C HIS A 92 18.97 1.01 -1.81
N ARG A 93 20.25 0.71 -2.13
CA ARG A 93 20.69 0.21 -3.45
C ARG A 93 20.02 -1.11 -3.90
N ASN A 94 19.44 -1.90 -2.98
CA ASN A 94 18.69 -3.13 -3.25
C ASN A 94 17.16 -2.89 -3.36
N PHE A 95 16.75 -1.86 -4.10
CA PHE A 95 15.34 -1.53 -4.40
C PHE A 95 14.51 -2.75 -4.86
N VAL A 96 15.15 -3.68 -5.58
CA VAL A 96 14.57 -4.91 -6.13
C VAL A 96 14.04 -5.84 -5.05
N VAL A 97 14.74 -5.94 -3.91
CA VAL A 97 14.36 -6.82 -2.81
C VAL A 97 13.07 -6.31 -2.17
N GLY A 98 13.03 -5.02 -1.80
CA GLY A 98 11.83 -4.47 -1.18
C GLY A 98 10.63 -4.35 -2.13
N THR A 99 10.84 -4.17 -3.44
CA THR A 99 9.72 -4.25 -4.40
C THR A 99 9.20 -5.68 -4.57
N THR A 100 10.04 -6.69 -4.40
CA THR A 100 9.59 -8.10 -4.43
C THR A 100 8.79 -8.44 -3.17
N TYR A 101 9.22 -8.01 -1.99
CA TYR A 101 8.49 -8.25 -0.73
C TYR A 101 7.19 -7.44 -0.61
N SER A 102 7.19 -6.17 -0.99
CA SER A 102 5.97 -5.35 -1.04
C SER A 102 4.90 -5.98 -1.93
N LYS A 103 5.27 -6.77 -2.94
CA LYS A 103 4.29 -7.44 -3.80
C LYS A 103 3.74 -8.75 -3.24
N THR A 104 4.22 -9.22 -2.08
CA THR A 104 3.56 -10.27 -1.31
C THR A 104 2.41 -9.74 -0.45
N GLU A 105 2.27 -8.42 -0.32
CA GLU A 105 1.19 -7.73 0.41
C GLU A 105 -0.19 -8.22 -0.04
N THR A 106 -0.41 -8.44 -1.34
CA THR A 106 -1.70 -8.95 -1.86
C THR A 106 -2.06 -10.31 -1.28
N VAL A 107 -1.07 -11.20 -1.12
CA VAL A 107 -1.26 -12.53 -0.54
C VAL A 107 -1.48 -12.42 0.97
N GLN A 108 -0.68 -11.58 1.64
CA GLN A 108 -0.81 -11.36 3.09
C GLN A 108 -2.18 -10.75 3.44
N THR A 109 -2.66 -9.79 2.65
CA THR A 109 -3.97 -9.16 2.80
C THR A 109 -5.09 -10.18 2.63
N ALA A 110 -4.97 -11.08 1.63
CA ALA A 110 -5.93 -12.16 1.42
C ALA A 110 -5.96 -13.14 2.61
N LEU A 111 -4.80 -13.53 3.14
CA LEU A 111 -4.71 -14.39 4.32
C LEU A 111 -5.26 -13.70 5.57
N PHE A 112 -4.98 -12.42 5.75
CA PHE A 112 -5.54 -11.63 6.85
C PHE A 112 -7.07 -11.57 6.77
N GLY A 113 -7.63 -11.38 5.56
CA GLY A 113 -9.07 -11.44 5.33
C GLY A 113 -9.70 -12.76 5.77
N ILE A 114 -9.07 -13.88 5.42
CA ILE A 114 -9.53 -15.22 5.84
C ILE A 114 -9.44 -15.39 7.35
N PHE A 115 -8.28 -15.11 7.97
CA PHE A 115 -8.04 -15.46 9.37
C PHE A 115 -8.63 -14.47 10.37
N VAL A 116 -8.69 -13.18 10.03
CA VAL A 116 -9.14 -12.13 10.95
C VAL A 116 -10.61 -11.79 10.74
N PHE A 117 -11.04 -11.68 9.47
CA PHE A 117 -12.43 -11.33 9.14
C PHE A 117 -13.31 -12.54 8.81
N GLY A 118 -12.73 -13.75 8.70
CA GLY A 118 -13.47 -14.96 8.36
C GLY A 118 -13.97 -14.97 6.91
N GLU A 119 -13.40 -14.16 6.02
CA GLU A 119 -13.85 -14.07 4.64
C GLU A 119 -13.52 -15.34 3.85
N SER A 120 -14.48 -15.82 3.05
CA SER A 120 -14.27 -16.94 2.13
C SER A 120 -13.79 -16.44 0.77
N ILE A 121 -12.57 -16.80 0.38
CA ILE A 121 -12.04 -16.50 -0.95
C ILE A 121 -12.60 -17.51 -1.95
N THR A 122 -13.29 -17.02 -2.99
CA THR A 122 -13.77 -17.88 -4.08
C THR A 122 -12.60 -18.42 -4.89
N LEU A 123 -12.77 -19.59 -5.51
CA LEU A 123 -11.73 -20.19 -6.35
C LEU A 123 -11.24 -19.24 -7.45
N GLY A 124 -12.15 -18.47 -8.05
CA GLY A 124 -11.81 -17.47 -9.07
C GLY A 124 -10.95 -16.32 -8.53
N ALA A 125 -11.28 -15.81 -7.33
CA ALA A 125 -10.45 -14.80 -6.68
C ALA A 125 -9.06 -15.35 -6.30
N GLY A 126 -8.99 -16.60 -5.84
CA GLY A 126 -7.72 -17.28 -5.55
C GLY A 126 -6.83 -17.44 -6.79
N ILE A 127 -7.40 -17.84 -7.93
CA ILE A 127 -6.68 -17.91 -9.21
C ILE A 127 -6.19 -16.52 -9.63
N GLY A 128 -7.03 -15.48 -9.47
CA GLY A 128 -6.64 -14.10 -9.76
C GLY A 128 -5.44 -13.62 -8.94
N ILE A 129 -5.42 -13.92 -7.64
CA ILE A 129 -4.30 -13.63 -6.74
C ILE A 129 -3.04 -14.37 -7.20
N ALA A 130 -3.16 -15.66 -7.53
CA ALA A 130 -2.02 -16.45 -8.00
C ALA A 130 -1.43 -15.92 -9.32
N ILE A 131 -2.28 -15.59 -10.30
CA ILE A 131 -1.84 -14.98 -11.58
C ILE A 131 -1.15 -13.64 -11.32
N SER A 132 -1.73 -12.80 -10.46
CA SER A 132 -1.14 -11.51 -10.08
C SER A 132 0.25 -11.68 -9.47
N LEU A 133 0.40 -12.62 -8.53
CA LEU A 133 1.67 -12.93 -7.87
C LEU A 133 2.72 -13.42 -8.88
N VAL A 134 2.37 -14.36 -9.74
CA VAL A 134 3.29 -14.90 -10.76
C VAL A 134 3.72 -13.81 -11.74
N GLY A 135 2.79 -13.00 -12.25
CA GLY A 135 3.11 -11.91 -13.18
C GLY A 135 4.04 -10.86 -12.56
N VAL A 136 3.79 -10.54 -11.29
CA VAL A 136 4.66 -9.68 -10.48
C VAL A 136 6.08 -10.23 -10.37
N ILE A 137 6.24 -11.52 -10.04
CA ILE A 137 7.55 -12.17 -9.85
C ILE A 137 8.28 -12.19 -11.18
N ALA A 138 7.60 -12.54 -12.27
CA ALA A 138 8.15 -12.55 -13.61
C ALA A 138 8.68 -11.16 -14.04
N ILE A 139 7.93 -10.09 -13.78
CA ILE A 139 8.37 -8.71 -14.08
C ILE A 139 9.59 -8.31 -13.22
N SER A 140 9.63 -8.73 -11.95
CA SER A 140 10.75 -8.46 -11.05
C SER A 140 12.04 -9.16 -11.53
N MET A 141 11.94 -10.46 -11.83
CA MET A 141 13.05 -11.26 -12.36
C MET A 141 13.53 -10.78 -13.73
N ALA A 142 12.63 -10.31 -14.61
CA ALA A 142 13.02 -9.81 -15.93
C ALA A 142 13.76 -8.46 -15.87
N ARG A 143 13.57 -7.66 -14.82
CA ARG A 143 14.20 -6.35 -14.64
C ARG A 143 15.52 -6.41 -13.88
N THR A 144 15.94 -7.55 -13.38
CA THR A 144 17.15 -7.68 -12.56
C THR A 144 17.89 -8.96 -12.95
N GLU A 145 19.22 -8.91 -13.06
CA GLU A 145 20.09 -10.11 -13.12
C GLU A 145 20.08 -10.86 -11.77
N ALA A 146 18.89 -11.10 -11.20
CA ALA A 146 18.71 -11.71 -9.89
C ALA A 146 18.81 -13.22 -10.02
N SER A 147 19.92 -13.78 -9.54
CA SER A 147 20.07 -15.22 -9.31
C SER A 147 19.06 -15.70 -8.26
N PRO A 148 18.43 -16.89 -8.41
CA PRO A 148 17.53 -17.48 -7.41
C PRO A 148 18.13 -17.57 -6.00
N SER A 149 19.46 -17.68 -5.91
CA SER A 149 20.19 -17.68 -4.64
C SER A 149 20.13 -16.33 -3.92
N ALA A 150 20.12 -15.20 -4.65
CA ALA A 150 20.06 -13.86 -4.07
C ALA A 150 18.68 -13.54 -3.46
N LEU A 151 17.61 -14.15 -3.99
CA LEU A 151 16.26 -14.04 -3.42
C LEU A 151 16.18 -14.68 -2.02
N ILE A 152 16.85 -15.82 -1.81
CA ILE A 152 16.83 -16.54 -0.53
C ILE A 152 17.71 -15.86 0.53
N THR A 153 18.89 -15.37 0.18
CA THR A 153 19.74 -14.60 1.12
C THR A 153 19.15 -13.24 1.48
N SER A 154 18.28 -12.68 0.62
CA SER A 154 17.62 -11.39 0.87
C SER A 154 16.70 -11.38 2.10
N PHE A 155 16.23 -12.54 2.57
CA PHE A 155 15.41 -12.65 3.80
C PHE A 155 16.10 -12.10 5.05
N THR A 156 17.44 -12.01 5.03
CA THR A 156 18.24 -11.51 6.17
C THR A 156 18.68 -10.05 6.02
N GLU A 157 18.42 -9.40 4.88
CA GLU A 157 18.77 -8.00 4.68
C GLU A 157 17.73 -7.09 5.33
N ARG A 158 18.18 -6.01 5.99
CA ARG A 158 17.30 -4.97 6.57
C ARG A 158 16.29 -4.40 5.56
N ALA A 159 16.60 -4.46 4.27
CA ALA A 159 15.72 -4.07 3.18
C ALA A 159 14.48 -4.98 3.03
N ALA A 160 14.58 -6.27 3.35
CA ALA A 160 13.43 -7.19 3.30
C ALA A 160 12.44 -6.92 4.44
N LEU A 161 12.94 -6.64 5.64
CA LEU A 161 12.09 -6.25 6.79
C LEU A 161 11.36 -4.94 6.52
N MET A 162 12.03 -3.94 5.93
CA MET A 162 11.39 -2.67 5.54
C MET A 162 10.37 -2.81 4.40
N GLY A 163 10.50 -3.84 3.55
CA GLY A 163 9.57 -4.12 2.46
C GLY A 163 8.33 -4.93 2.87
N LEU A 164 8.35 -5.57 4.04
CA LEU A 164 7.21 -6.30 4.61
C LEU A 164 6.21 -5.37 5.32
N GLY A 165 6.66 -4.21 5.80
CA GLY A 165 5.81 -3.21 6.45
C GLY A 165 6.34 -2.76 7.80
#